data_AF-A0AAC8QGL1-F1
#
_entry.id   AF-A0AAC8QGL1-F1
#
_cell.length_a   1.000
_cell.length_b   1.000
_cell.length_c   1.000
_cell.angle_alpha   90.00
_cell.angle_beta   90.00
_cell.angle_gamma   90.00
#
_symmetry.space_group_name_H-M   'P 1'
#
loop_
_entity.id
_entity.type
_entity.pdbx_description
1 polymer ?
#
loop_
_entity_poly.entity_id
_entity_poly.type
_entity_poly.pdbx_seq_one_letter_code
_entity_poly.pdbx_strand_id
1 'polypeptide(L)'
;MAPVSIEGRAASTLLRGLVCVLAGVALACGETLVDETYSGTPLFSLRGKVVAPSDYVDEENAEVFLMVLWSPGGAMKADRLVAQPGTTRRMEFFRSFEMHLFDEPGPEFLYTTPSGARYGIGRLGAFRDANGNRRKDDSERFEGYSQNALMRVPVALSGGDSPTGAPLSAGWHLVSAPMMCPSSIRTPSPVADGECGVPLGAGCKRDSDCGGGVCVLNFVGEWGGGACLIPEPPPNGCRQKGSVLLRSPAPETTAYWIKACTVTEDCGRLHPYQCDQQIRGCRPSAEVVVDVNGREPARSFCVEQGAPPQ
;
A
#
# COMPACT_ATOMS: atom_id res chain seq x y z
N MET A 1 23.07 16.00 87.93
CA MET A 1 22.89 15.01 86.86
C MET A 1 22.01 15.64 85.79
N ALA A 2 22.43 15.53 84.53
CA ALA A 2 21.71 15.97 83.32
C ALA A 2 20.42 15.13 83.08
N PRO A 3 19.57 15.38 82.05
CA PRO A 3 19.56 16.47 81.07
C PRO A 3 18.18 17.16 80.87
N VAL A 4 18.24 18.21 80.05
CA VAL A 4 17.18 18.99 79.40
C VAL A 4 16.46 18.16 78.32
N SER A 5 15.17 18.42 78.07
CA SER A 5 14.50 18.10 76.80
C SER A 5 13.77 19.33 76.27
N ILE A 6 14.26 19.81 75.11
CA ILE A 6 13.66 20.79 74.21
C ILE A 6 13.13 19.96 73.03
N GLU A 7 11.87 20.14 72.64
CA GLU A 7 11.32 19.93 71.27
C GLU A 7 9.78 20.01 71.36
N GLY A 8 9.02 20.62 70.47
CA GLY A 8 9.34 21.31 69.23
C GLY A 8 8.09 22.05 68.75
N ARG A 9 8.23 23.36 68.51
CA ARG A 9 7.33 24.15 67.67
C ARG A 9 7.92 24.13 66.25
N ALA A 10 7.03 24.11 65.25
CA ALA A 10 7.28 24.34 63.81
C ALA A 10 7.26 23.09 62.93
N ALA A 11 6.06 22.64 62.59
CA ALA A 11 5.83 21.88 61.35
C ALA A 11 4.36 22.05 60.91
N SER A 12 3.97 23.27 60.49
CA SER A 12 2.61 23.48 59.94
C SER A 12 2.55 24.48 58.77
N THR A 13 3.65 24.72 58.07
CA THR A 13 3.69 25.71 56.96
C THR A 13 4.56 25.31 55.78
N LEU A 14 4.73 24.01 55.52
CA LEU A 14 5.52 23.51 54.37
C LEU A 14 4.81 22.45 53.50
N LEU A 15 3.47 22.40 53.51
CA LEU A 15 2.72 21.41 52.70
C LEU A 15 1.73 22.01 51.68
N ARG A 16 1.75 23.33 51.45
CA ARG A 16 0.88 23.98 50.44
C ARG A 16 1.63 24.58 49.24
N GLY A 17 2.96 24.44 49.20
CA GLY A 17 3.81 24.99 48.13
C GLY A 17 4.24 24.00 47.06
N LEU A 18 3.80 22.73 47.10
CA LEU A 18 4.32 21.66 46.22
C LEU A 18 3.25 21.00 45.32
N VAL A 19 2.06 21.61 45.17
CA VAL A 19 0.95 21.03 44.38
C VAL A 19 0.71 21.79 43.06
N CYS A 20 1.32 22.97 42.86
CA CYS A 20 1.07 23.78 41.65
C CYS A 20 2.19 23.74 40.58
N VAL A 21 3.24 22.93 40.74
CA VAL A 21 4.33 22.82 39.74
C VAL A 21 4.19 21.60 38.81
N LEU A 22 3.23 20.70 39.04
CA LEU A 22 3.00 19.51 38.20
C LEU A 22 1.87 19.66 37.17
N ALA A 23 1.37 20.88 36.93
CA ALA A 23 0.33 21.14 35.92
C ALA A 23 0.88 21.81 34.65
N GLY A 24 2.19 21.72 34.39
CA GLY A 24 2.88 22.51 33.35
C GLY A 24 3.54 21.74 32.20
N VAL A 25 3.43 20.41 32.13
CA VAL A 25 4.08 19.62 31.07
C VAL A 25 3.16 18.50 30.56
N ALA A 26 2.07 18.87 29.88
CA ALA A 26 1.27 17.92 29.09
C ALA A 26 0.72 18.55 27.80
N LEU A 27 1.45 19.53 27.25
CA LEU A 27 1.39 19.88 25.83
C LEU A 27 2.64 19.33 25.15
N ALA A 28 2.96 18.05 25.40
CA ALA A 28 3.80 17.30 24.49
C ALA A 28 2.83 16.69 23.46
N CYS A 29 2.93 17.14 22.21
CA CYS A 29 2.34 16.43 21.07
C CYS A 29 2.82 14.98 21.16
N GLY A 30 1.92 14.07 21.56
CA GLY A 30 2.27 12.69 21.85
C GLY A 30 2.88 12.06 20.60
N GLU A 31 4.14 11.61 20.71
CA GLU A 31 4.67 10.63 19.77
C GLU A 31 3.71 9.43 19.79
N THR A 32 3.30 8.96 18.62
CA THR A 32 2.45 7.79 18.45
C THR A 32 3.04 6.61 19.23
N LEU A 33 2.34 6.13 20.25
CA LEU A 33 2.75 5.03 21.15
C LEU A 33 2.70 3.64 20.49
N VAL A 34 2.81 3.58 19.17
CA VAL A 34 2.56 2.37 18.38
C VAL A 34 3.89 1.80 17.89
N ASP A 35 4.56 1.05 18.75
CA ASP A 35 5.75 0.27 18.37
C ASP A 35 5.38 -1.18 17.99
N GLU A 36 6.39 -2.04 17.81
CA GLU A 36 6.20 -3.45 17.45
C GLU A 36 5.51 -4.28 18.54
N THR A 37 5.37 -3.75 19.76
CA THR A 37 4.70 -4.40 20.90
C THR A 37 3.25 -3.95 21.09
N TYR A 38 2.81 -2.96 20.30
CA TYR A 38 1.45 -2.45 20.37
C TYR A 38 0.42 -3.51 19.93
N SER A 39 -0.57 -3.76 20.79
CA SER A 39 -1.56 -4.83 20.65
C SER A 39 -3.00 -4.35 20.40
N GLY A 40 -3.16 -3.13 19.89
CA GLY A 40 -4.48 -2.60 19.51
C GLY A 40 -5.11 -3.35 18.32
N THR A 41 -6.34 -3.01 17.98
CA THR A 41 -6.98 -3.51 16.76
C THR A 41 -6.47 -2.72 15.56
N PRO A 42 -5.87 -3.36 14.55
CA PRO A 42 -5.41 -2.66 13.36
C PRO A 42 -6.58 -2.11 12.55
N LEU A 43 -6.44 -0.89 12.03
CA LEU A 43 -7.36 -0.31 11.04
C LEU A 43 -7.16 -0.94 9.66
N PHE A 44 -5.92 -1.33 9.37
CA PHE A 44 -5.57 -2.02 8.13
C PHE A 44 -4.32 -2.88 8.32
N SER A 45 -4.21 -3.97 7.55
CA SER A 45 -3.05 -4.84 7.56
C SER A 45 -2.53 -5.02 6.14
N LEU A 46 -1.23 -4.79 5.97
CA LEU A 46 -0.49 -5.03 4.75
C LEU A 46 0.26 -6.33 4.90
N ARG A 47 0.21 -7.20 3.89
CA ARG A 47 1.11 -8.35 3.79
C ARG A 47 1.98 -8.17 2.58
N GLY A 48 3.20 -8.65 2.64
CA GLY A 48 4.14 -8.43 1.55
C GLY A 48 5.47 -9.11 1.73
N LYS A 49 6.42 -8.75 0.89
CA LYS A 49 7.82 -9.20 0.97
C LYS A 49 8.76 -8.09 0.54
N VAL A 50 9.96 -8.09 1.09
CA VAL A 50 11.04 -7.24 0.63
C VAL A 50 11.96 -8.04 -0.29
N VAL A 51 12.19 -7.53 -1.49
CA VAL A 51 13.07 -8.14 -2.49
C VAL A 51 14.21 -7.19 -2.81
N ALA A 52 15.38 -7.77 -3.06
CA ALA A 52 16.58 -7.06 -3.48
C ALA A 52 17.42 -7.97 -4.38
N PRO A 53 18.32 -7.42 -5.22
CA PRO A 53 19.36 -8.20 -5.88
C PRO A 53 20.19 -9.00 -4.86
N SER A 54 20.63 -10.20 -5.23
CA SER A 54 21.37 -11.08 -4.30
C SER A 54 22.71 -10.49 -3.84
N ASP A 55 23.32 -9.62 -4.63
CA ASP A 55 24.56 -8.90 -4.31
C ASP A 55 24.33 -7.63 -3.47
N TYR A 56 23.06 -7.26 -3.24
CA TYR A 56 22.69 -6.08 -2.43
C TYR A 56 22.59 -6.38 -0.94
N VAL A 57 22.30 -7.64 -0.59
CA VAL A 57 22.00 -8.05 0.79
C VAL A 57 23.23 -8.72 1.38
N ASP A 58 23.79 -8.12 2.42
CA ASP A 58 24.70 -8.82 3.32
C ASP A 58 23.85 -9.79 4.17
N GLU A 59 24.11 -11.09 4.05
CA GLU A 59 23.38 -12.11 4.81
C GLU A 59 23.59 -11.96 6.33
N GLU A 60 24.68 -11.34 6.76
CA GLU A 60 24.93 -11.02 8.18
C GLU A 60 24.16 -9.77 8.65
N ASN A 61 23.69 -8.94 7.71
CA ASN A 61 22.91 -7.72 7.98
C ASN A 61 21.75 -7.53 6.98
N ALA A 62 20.82 -8.49 7.06
CA ALA A 62 19.63 -8.55 6.20
C ALA A 62 18.45 -7.70 6.71
N GLU A 63 18.69 -6.80 7.67
CA GLU A 63 17.64 -5.95 8.25
C GLU A 63 17.33 -4.75 7.35
N VAL A 64 16.04 -4.42 7.25
CA VAL A 64 15.52 -3.27 6.52
C VAL A 64 14.31 -2.71 7.26
N PHE A 65 14.19 -1.39 7.30
CA PHE A 65 13.06 -0.71 7.92
C PHE A 65 12.09 -0.24 6.86
N LEU A 66 10.81 -0.55 7.05
CA LEU A 66 9.72 -0.08 6.21
C LEU A 66 8.93 1.00 6.94
N MET A 67 8.42 1.97 6.20
CA MET A 67 7.45 2.95 6.71
C MET A 67 6.47 3.39 5.64
N VAL A 68 5.31 3.91 6.06
CA VAL A 68 4.32 4.47 5.13
C VAL A 68 4.71 5.90 4.75
N LEU A 69 4.74 6.15 3.46
CA LEU A 69 5.03 7.44 2.86
C LEU A 69 3.81 7.93 2.08
N TRP A 70 3.26 9.07 2.44
CA TRP A 70 2.11 9.68 1.77
C TRP A 70 2.53 10.78 0.81
N SER A 71 1.73 10.99 -0.25
CA SER A 71 1.85 12.12 -1.16
C SER A 71 0.70 13.10 -0.93
N PRO A 72 0.94 14.19 -0.17
CA PRO A 72 -0.03 15.28 -0.02
C PRO A 72 -0.35 15.98 -1.35
N GLY A 73 0.57 15.88 -2.33
CA GLY A 73 0.41 16.43 -3.68
C GLY A 73 -0.48 15.58 -4.60
N GLY A 74 -1.00 14.44 -4.11
CA GLY A 74 -1.82 13.52 -4.87
C GLY A 74 -0.99 12.57 -5.75
N ALA A 75 -1.69 11.84 -6.64
CA ALA A 75 -1.07 10.76 -7.41
C ALA A 75 -0.04 11.27 -8.44
N MET A 76 -0.25 12.49 -8.96
CA MET A 76 0.64 13.10 -9.96
C MET A 76 1.96 13.66 -9.38
N LYS A 77 2.10 13.75 -8.05
CA LYS A 77 3.24 14.42 -7.38
C LYS A 77 3.92 13.49 -6.38
N ALA A 78 4.48 12.37 -6.86
CA ALA A 78 5.17 11.39 -6.02
C ALA A 78 6.58 11.83 -5.57
N ASP A 79 7.04 13.01 -5.99
CA ASP A 79 8.35 13.58 -5.66
C ASP A 79 8.42 14.13 -4.22
N ARG A 80 7.27 14.40 -3.59
CA ARG A 80 7.16 14.90 -2.22
C ARG A 80 6.41 13.94 -1.33
N LEU A 81 7.13 12.90 -0.90
CA LEU A 81 6.63 11.93 0.05
C LEU A 81 6.90 12.38 1.48
N VAL A 82 5.88 12.22 2.35
CA VAL A 82 5.96 12.55 3.77
C VAL A 82 5.68 11.28 4.57
N ALA A 83 6.59 10.95 5.49
CA ALA A 83 6.46 9.80 6.35
C ALA A 83 5.30 9.96 7.34
N GLN A 84 4.50 8.91 7.50
CA GLN A 84 3.53 8.83 8.61
C GLN A 84 4.27 8.39 9.88
N PRO A 85 4.26 9.21 10.95
CA PRO A 85 4.82 8.82 12.24
C PRO A 85 4.22 7.51 12.76
N GLY A 86 5.00 6.72 13.51
CA GLY A 86 4.53 5.48 14.13
C GLY A 86 4.40 4.28 13.19
N THR A 87 4.68 4.45 11.89
CA THR A 87 4.59 3.36 10.90
C THR A 87 5.92 2.65 10.63
N THR A 88 7.02 3.07 11.24
CA THR A 88 8.31 2.39 11.06
C THR A 88 8.26 0.97 11.62
N ARG A 89 8.64 -0.03 10.81
CA ARG A 89 8.69 -1.44 11.21
C ARG A 89 9.94 -2.11 10.67
N ARG A 90 10.54 -2.96 11.50
CA ARG A 90 11.72 -3.73 11.16
C ARG A 90 11.34 -5.00 10.42
N MET A 91 12.04 -5.28 9.34
CA MET A 91 11.80 -6.40 8.44
C MET A 91 13.12 -7.04 8.01
N GLU A 92 13.01 -8.20 7.37
CA GLU A 92 14.16 -8.91 6.80
C GLU A 92 13.96 -9.11 5.30
N PHE A 93 15.05 -9.01 4.54
CA PHE A 93 15.04 -9.34 3.11
C PHE A 93 14.60 -10.79 2.87
N PHE A 94 13.89 -11.01 1.76
CA PHE A 94 13.43 -12.32 1.29
C PHE A 94 12.46 -13.06 2.23
N ARG A 95 11.99 -12.41 3.29
CA ARG A 95 10.90 -12.91 4.14
C ARG A 95 9.60 -12.18 3.85
N SER A 96 8.50 -12.90 4.03
CA SER A 96 7.18 -12.28 4.07
C SER A 96 7.00 -11.48 5.35
N PHE A 97 6.33 -10.35 5.26
CA PHE A 97 5.96 -9.52 6.39
C PHE A 97 4.45 -9.33 6.49
N GLU A 98 4.00 -8.99 7.70
CA GLU A 98 2.70 -8.41 7.96
C GLU A 98 2.91 -7.10 8.73
N MET A 99 2.37 -6.00 8.21
CA MET A 99 2.49 -4.66 8.78
C MET A 99 1.09 -4.15 9.10
N HIS A 100 0.88 -3.80 10.37
CA HIS A 100 -0.38 -3.27 10.88
C HIS A 100 -0.36 -1.74 10.93
N LEU A 101 -1.40 -1.12 10.40
CA LEU A 101 -1.66 0.31 10.51
C LEU A 101 -2.74 0.54 11.57
N PHE A 102 -2.41 1.35 12.56
CA PHE A 102 -3.29 1.61 13.70
C PHE A 102 -3.89 3.02 13.67
N ASP A 103 -3.28 3.92 12.91
CA ASP A 103 -3.69 5.32 12.79
C ASP A 103 -4.07 5.65 11.35
N GLU A 104 -5.14 6.44 11.21
CA GLU A 104 -5.48 7.09 9.95
C GLU A 104 -4.42 8.12 9.57
N PRO A 105 -4.13 8.33 8.27
CA PRO A 105 -3.39 9.52 7.85
C PRO A 105 -4.14 10.77 8.30
N GLY A 106 -3.44 11.65 9.03
CA GLY A 106 -3.88 13.00 9.34
C GLY A 106 -4.24 13.82 8.09
N PRO A 107 -5.03 14.91 8.24
CA PRO A 107 -5.46 15.77 7.13
C PRO A 107 -4.32 16.29 6.24
N GLU A 108 -3.13 16.49 6.79
CA GLU A 108 -1.92 16.95 6.12
C GLU A 108 -1.39 15.95 5.07
N PHE A 109 -1.75 14.67 5.19
CA PHE A 109 -1.37 13.63 4.24
C PHE A 109 -2.41 13.42 3.13
N LEU A 110 -3.57 14.06 3.24
CA LEU A 110 -4.67 13.91 2.29
C LEU A 110 -4.61 14.99 1.19
N TYR A 111 -4.61 14.55 -0.06
CA TYR A 111 -4.84 15.41 -1.21
C TYR A 111 -6.32 15.82 -1.27
N THR A 112 -6.58 17.06 -1.68
CA THR A 112 -7.93 17.59 -1.92
C THR A 112 -8.11 17.85 -3.41
N THR A 113 -9.09 17.19 -4.03
CA THR A 113 -9.40 17.35 -5.45
C THR A 113 -10.05 18.72 -5.72
N PRO A 114 -10.14 19.17 -6.98
CA PRO A 114 -10.83 20.42 -7.31
C PRO A 114 -12.31 20.46 -6.89
N SER A 115 -12.97 19.32 -6.74
CA SER A 115 -14.36 19.24 -6.25
C SER A 115 -14.48 19.36 -4.73
N GLY A 116 -13.35 19.32 -4.01
CA GLY A 116 -13.28 19.27 -2.55
C GLY A 116 -13.25 17.86 -1.96
N ALA A 117 -13.35 16.80 -2.78
CA ALA A 117 -13.17 15.43 -2.31
C ALA A 117 -11.74 15.21 -1.80
N ARG A 118 -11.53 14.26 -0.88
CA ARG A 118 -10.22 14.03 -0.26
C ARG A 118 -9.81 12.57 -0.30
N TYR A 119 -8.53 12.32 -0.52
CA TYR A 119 -7.95 10.99 -0.43
C TYR A 119 -6.46 11.05 -0.05
N GLY A 120 -5.97 9.99 0.59
CA GLY A 120 -4.56 9.74 0.80
C GLY A 120 -4.07 8.76 -0.26
N ILE A 121 -2.89 9.02 -0.84
CA ILE A 121 -2.17 8.06 -1.66
C ILE A 121 -0.72 8.01 -1.22
N GLY A 122 -0.20 6.81 -1.05
CA GLY A 122 1.12 6.57 -0.49
C GLY A 122 1.71 5.23 -0.93
N ARG A 123 2.86 4.90 -0.37
CA ARG A 123 3.58 3.65 -0.61
C ARG A 123 4.43 3.30 0.61
N LEU A 124 4.95 2.08 0.63
CA LEU A 124 6.01 1.74 1.57
C LEU A 124 7.34 2.24 1.03
N GLY A 125 8.14 2.86 1.89
CA GLY A 125 9.55 3.18 1.64
C GLY A 125 10.43 2.33 2.52
N ALA A 126 11.52 1.80 1.95
CA ALA A 126 12.52 1.00 2.64
C ALA A 126 13.79 1.81 2.90
N PHE A 127 14.37 1.72 4.09
CA PHE A 127 15.65 2.34 4.43
C PHE A 127 16.46 1.46 5.38
N ARG A 128 17.77 1.73 5.49
CA ARG A 128 18.64 1.15 6.51
C ARG A 128 18.85 2.14 7.64
N ASP A 129 18.75 1.64 8.86
CA ASP A 129 19.04 2.38 10.10
C ASP A 129 20.56 2.40 10.32
N ALA A 130 21.21 3.46 9.88
CA ALA A 130 22.68 3.55 9.89
C ALA A 130 23.25 3.86 11.28
N ASN A 131 22.44 4.44 12.18
CA ASN A 131 22.87 4.87 13.50
C ASN A 131 22.23 4.08 14.66
N GLY A 132 21.35 3.14 14.36
CA GLY A 132 20.73 2.21 15.32
C GLY A 132 19.58 2.82 16.12
N ASN A 133 19.03 3.98 15.70
CA ASN A 133 17.99 4.68 16.46
C ASN A 133 16.56 4.25 16.09
N ARG A 134 16.41 3.36 15.09
CA ARG A 134 15.16 2.79 14.56
C ARG A 134 14.18 3.84 14.02
N ARG A 135 14.67 5.01 13.64
CA ARG A 135 13.91 6.11 13.08
C ARG A 135 14.55 6.50 11.76
N LYS A 136 13.73 7.06 10.86
CA LYS A 136 14.24 7.57 9.59
C LYS A 136 14.79 8.97 9.80
N ASP A 137 16.11 9.12 9.71
CA ASP A 137 16.78 10.43 9.82
C ASP A 137 17.03 11.06 8.45
N ASP A 138 17.17 12.39 8.40
CA ASP A 138 17.40 13.14 7.15
C ASP A 138 18.67 12.70 6.39
N SER A 139 19.67 12.19 7.11
CA SER A 139 20.91 11.67 6.53
C SER A 139 20.74 10.32 5.83
N GLU A 140 19.74 9.54 6.24
CA GLU A 140 19.46 8.24 5.67
C GLU A 140 18.67 8.40 4.36
N ARG A 141 18.84 7.46 3.44
CA ARG A 141 18.11 7.49 2.17
C ARG A 141 17.12 6.33 2.13
N PHE A 142 16.02 6.55 1.42
CA PHE A 142 15.22 5.41 0.99
C PHE A 142 15.99 4.65 -0.09
N GLU A 143 16.07 3.34 0.09
CA GLU A 143 16.79 2.40 -0.79
C GLU A 143 15.82 1.65 -1.71
N GLY A 144 14.52 1.74 -1.45
CA GLY A 144 13.49 1.02 -2.17
C GLY A 144 12.08 1.48 -1.85
N TYR A 145 11.13 1.07 -2.68
CA TYR A 145 9.72 1.43 -2.57
C TYR A 145 8.80 0.27 -2.93
N SER A 146 7.56 0.29 -2.42
CA SER A 146 6.54 -0.67 -2.87
C SER A 146 6.13 -0.45 -4.32
N GLN A 147 5.91 -1.55 -5.04
CA GLN A 147 5.34 -1.57 -6.40
C GLN A 147 3.83 -1.30 -6.41
N ASN A 148 3.20 -1.34 -5.24
CA ASN A 148 1.80 -1.00 -5.04
C ASN A 148 1.67 0.40 -4.44
N ALA A 149 0.57 1.09 -4.75
CA ALA A 149 0.15 2.26 -4.00
C ALA A 149 -0.86 1.84 -2.92
N LEU A 150 -0.66 2.40 -1.73
CA LEU A 150 -1.61 2.37 -0.63
C LEU A 150 -2.51 3.59 -0.74
N MET A 151 -3.82 3.39 -0.68
CA MET A 151 -4.78 4.47 -0.70
C MET A 151 -5.66 4.44 0.53
N ARG A 152 -5.91 5.62 1.07
CA ARG A 152 -6.96 5.85 2.07
C ARG A 152 -8.02 6.75 1.48
N VAL A 153 -9.26 6.26 1.45
CA VAL A 153 -10.42 6.95 0.89
C VAL A 153 -11.42 7.21 2.02
N PRO A 154 -11.39 8.37 2.71
CA PRO A 154 -12.24 8.64 3.87
C PRO A 154 -13.75 8.57 3.53
N VAL A 155 -14.11 9.07 2.35
CA VAL A 155 -15.47 9.07 1.81
C VAL A 155 -15.39 8.56 0.37
N ALA A 156 -16.40 7.80 -0.05
CA ALA A 156 -16.45 7.25 -1.41
C ALA A 156 -16.23 8.34 -2.48
N LEU A 157 -15.40 8.04 -3.48
CA LEU A 157 -15.03 8.95 -4.54
C LEU A 157 -15.76 8.60 -5.82
N SER A 158 -16.15 9.64 -6.56
CA SER A 158 -16.57 9.52 -7.95
C SER A 158 -15.38 9.10 -8.83
N GLY A 159 -15.63 8.60 -10.03
CA GLY A 159 -14.56 8.32 -10.98
C GLY A 159 -13.74 9.56 -11.39
N GLY A 160 -14.35 10.75 -11.33
CA GLY A 160 -13.65 12.01 -11.63
C GLY A 160 -12.74 12.49 -10.51
N ASP A 161 -13.02 12.12 -9.25
CA ASP A 161 -12.22 12.48 -8.08
C ASP A 161 -11.19 11.41 -7.70
N SER A 162 -11.38 10.20 -8.23
CA SER A 162 -10.52 9.06 -7.96
C SER A 162 -9.26 9.08 -8.84
N PRO A 163 -8.06 8.86 -8.27
CA PRO A 163 -6.84 8.81 -9.06
C PRO A 163 -6.79 7.59 -10.01
N THR A 164 -7.65 6.60 -9.83
CA THR A 164 -7.79 5.45 -10.74
C THR A 164 -8.67 5.75 -11.96
N GLY A 165 -9.39 6.87 -11.96
CA GLY A 165 -10.41 7.18 -12.97
C GLY A 165 -11.71 6.39 -12.82
N ALA A 166 -11.81 5.49 -11.83
CA ALA A 166 -12.99 4.70 -11.50
C ALA A 166 -13.52 5.05 -10.10
N PRO A 167 -14.84 4.91 -9.83
CA PRO A 167 -15.37 5.13 -8.49
C PRO A 167 -14.68 4.25 -7.45
N LEU A 168 -14.37 4.81 -6.28
CA LEU A 168 -13.76 4.11 -5.16
C LEU A 168 -14.67 4.17 -3.94
N SER A 169 -14.87 3.03 -3.26
CA SER A 169 -15.58 3.01 -1.98
C SER A 169 -14.73 3.63 -0.86
N ALA A 170 -15.38 4.05 0.21
CA ALA A 170 -14.68 4.47 1.42
C ALA A 170 -13.91 3.28 2.01
N GLY A 171 -12.66 3.50 2.43
CA GLY A 171 -11.83 2.48 3.05
C GLY A 171 -10.36 2.57 2.69
N TRP A 172 -9.66 1.46 2.90
CA TRP A 172 -8.27 1.24 2.51
C TRP A 172 -8.22 0.41 1.23
N HIS A 173 -7.34 0.79 0.31
CA HIS A 173 -7.16 0.09 -0.95
C HIS A 173 -5.68 -0.10 -1.25
N LEU A 174 -5.33 -1.27 -1.75
CA LEU A 174 -4.05 -1.51 -2.41
C LEU A 174 -4.30 -1.56 -3.91
N VAL A 175 -3.63 -0.69 -4.65
CA VAL A 175 -3.73 -0.62 -6.10
C VAL A 175 -2.36 -0.85 -6.73
N SER A 176 -2.33 -1.45 -7.91
CA SER A 176 -1.09 -1.57 -8.67
C SER A 176 -0.56 -0.16 -9.00
N ALA A 177 0.78 -0.03 -9.05
CA ALA A 177 1.43 1.15 -9.57
C ALA A 177 2.43 0.76 -10.69
N PRO A 178 2.68 1.63 -11.68
CA PRO A 178 2.05 2.93 -11.85
C PRO A 178 0.58 2.81 -12.32
N MET A 179 -0.26 3.73 -11.85
CA MET A 179 -1.62 3.88 -12.29
C MET A 179 -1.70 4.62 -13.62
N MET A 180 -2.71 4.29 -14.42
CA MET A 180 -3.10 5.12 -15.55
C MET A 180 -3.98 6.26 -15.04
N CYS A 181 -3.33 7.34 -14.60
CA CYS A 181 -4.03 8.49 -14.05
C CYS A 181 -4.73 9.29 -15.16
N PRO A 182 -5.86 9.94 -14.86
CA PRO A 182 -6.71 10.46 -15.90
C PRO A 182 -6.09 11.67 -16.61
N SER A 183 -5.80 11.50 -17.90
CA SER A 183 -6.07 12.50 -18.92
C SER A 183 -7.03 11.86 -19.94
N SER A 184 -8.34 12.00 -19.68
CA SER A 184 -9.43 11.45 -20.51
C SER A 184 -9.36 9.95 -20.81
N ILE A 185 -9.83 9.11 -19.88
CA ILE A 185 -10.03 7.68 -20.17
C ILE A 185 -11.15 7.55 -21.22
N ARG A 186 -10.77 7.28 -22.47
CA ARG A 186 -11.61 6.50 -23.39
C ARG A 186 -11.73 5.10 -22.79
N THR A 187 -12.85 4.82 -22.13
CA THR A 187 -13.27 3.43 -21.93
C THR A 187 -13.30 2.81 -23.32
N PRO A 188 -12.52 1.75 -23.61
CA PRO A 188 -12.72 1.01 -24.85
C PRO A 188 -14.21 0.66 -24.91
N SER A 189 -14.87 1.02 -26.02
CA SER A 189 -16.28 0.71 -26.22
C SER A 189 -16.55 -0.74 -25.83
N PRO A 190 -17.65 -1.06 -25.15
CA PRO A 190 -18.00 -2.43 -24.83
C PRO A 190 -17.98 -3.25 -26.12
N VAL A 191 -17.00 -4.16 -26.25
CA VAL A 191 -17.10 -5.25 -27.23
C VAL A 191 -18.24 -6.11 -26.73
N ALA A 192 -19.19 -6.46 -27.60
CA ALA A 192 -20.39 -7.17 -27.20
C ALA A 192 -20.02 -8.43 -26.39
N ASP A 193 -20.51 -8.47 -25.15
CA ASP A 193 -20.30 -9.57 -24.21
C ASP A 193 -20.77 -10.91 -24.82
N GLY A 194 -19.92 -11.93 -24.78
CA GLY A 194 -20.27 -13.32 -25.14
C GLY A 194 -20.12 -14.27 -23.96
N GLU A 195 -20.82 -15.41 -24.01
CA GLU A 195 -20.59 -16.54 -23.12
C GLU A 195 -19.57 -17.48 -23.78
N CYS A 196 -18.29 -17.26 -23.51
CA CYS A 196 -17.18 -17.99 -24.13
C CYS A 196 -16.88 -19.32 -23.44
N GLY A 197 -17.55 -19.61 -22.33
CA GLY A 197 -17.36 -20.85 -21.56
C GLY A 197 -16.01 -20.92 -20.83
N VAL A 198 -15.32 -19.79 -20.65
CA VAL A 198 -14.04 -19.73 -19.94
C VAL A 198 -14.31 -19.39 -18.48
N PRO A 199 -13.89 -20.24 -17.51
CA PRO A 199 -14.08 -19.98 -16.09
C PRO A 199 -13.07 -18.94 -15.60
N LEU A 200 -13.26 -17.67 -15.97
CA LEU A 200 -12.29 -16.60 -15.72
C LEU A 200 -11.87 -16.51 -14.25
N GLY A 201 -10.56 -16.54 -14.04
CA GLY A 201 -9.94 -16.48 -12.72
C GLY A 201 -9.92 -17.81 -11.96
N ALA A 202 -10.59 -18.87 -12.42
CA ALA A 202 -10.51 -20.18 -11.77
C ALA A 202 -9.09 -20.74 -11.76
N GLY A 203 -8.71 -21.44 -10.68
CA GLY A 203 -7.40 -22.09 -10.59
C GLY A 203 -7.22 -23.17 -11.65
N CYS A 204 -5.99 -23.35 -12.13
CA CYS A 204 -5.69 -24.28 -13.22
C CYS A 204 -4.24 -24.77 -13.12
N LYS A 205 -3.94 -25.92 -13.74
CA LYS A 205 -2.56 -26.42 -13.89
C LYS A 205 -2.10 -26.49 -15.34
N ARG A 206 -3.04 -26.43 -16.28
CA ARG A 206 -2.84 -26.57 -17.73
C ARG A 206 -4.01 -25.98 -18.50
N ASP A 207 -3.79 -25.66 -19.77
CA ASP A 207 -4.79 -24.96 -20.62
C ASP A 207 -6.11 -25.73 -20.76
N SER A 208 -6.08 -27.07 -20.75
CA SER A 208 -7.29 -27.89 -20.84
C SER A 208 -8.27 -27.68 -19.67
N ASP A 209 -7.79 -27.14 -18.55
CA ASP A 209 -8.64 -26.84 -17.40
C ASP A 209 -9.48 -25.55 -17.61
N CYS A 210 -9.17 -24.77 -18.66
CA CYS A 210 -9.72 -23.44 -18.91
C CYS A 210 -10.69 -23.35 -20.09
N GLY A 211 -11.10 -24.48 -20.66
CA GLY A 211 -11.99 -24.51 -21.82
C GLY A 211 -11.37 -23.78 -23.01
N GLY A 212 -11.99 -22.69 -23.46
CA GLY A 212 -11.46 -21.84 -24.55
C GLY A 212 -10.41 -20.82 -24.14
N GLY A 213 -9.99 -20.82 -22.87
CA GLY A 213 -8.94 -19.95 -22.33
C GLY A 213 -7.58 -20.65 -22.22
N VAL A 214 -6.67 -19.99 -21.52
CA VAL A 214 -5.32 -20.52 -21.22
C VAL A 214 -5.04 -20.45 -19.72
N CYS A 215 -4.21 -21.36 -19.25
CA CYS A 215 -3.79 -21.40 -17.87
C CYS A 215 -2.54 -20.56 -17.65
N VAL A 216 -2.69 -19.44 -16.95
CA VAL A 216 -1.59 -18.51 -16.68
C VAL A 216 -1.07 -18.74 -15.25
N LEU A 217 0.21 -19.11 -15.15
CA LEU A 217 0.91 -19.26 -13.87
C LEU A 217 1.68 -17.98 -13.48
N ASN A 218 2.18 -17.24 -14.46
CA ASN A 218 2.94 -16.01 -14.25
C ASN A 218 2.62 -15.01 -15.37
N PHE A 219 2.06 -13.87 -14.99
CA PHE A 219 1.82 -12.73 -15.86
C PHE A 219 1.62 -11.49 -15.00
N VAL A 220 2.49 -10.48 -15.17
CA VAL A 220 2.56 -9.27 -14.33
C VAL A 220 2.54 -9.60 -12.82
N GLY A 221 3.17 -10.72 -12.46
CA GLY A 221 3.15 -11.33 -11.12
C GLY A 221 2.80 -12.82 -11.14
N GLU A 222 3.03 -13.49 -10.02
CA GLU A 222 2.69 -14.92 -9.84
C GLU A 222 1.20 -15.09 -9.56
N TRP A 223 0.55 -16.02 -10.26
CA TRP A 223 -0.86 -16.37 -10.07
C TRP A 223 -0.95 -17.67 -9.29
N GLY A 224 -0.69 -17.64 -7.98
CA GLY A 224 -0.64 -18.83 -7.12
C GLY A 224 -1.71 -19.89 -7.43
N GLY A 225 -1.28 -21.04 -7.96
CA GLY A 225 -2.17 -22.13 -8.39
C GLY A 225 -2.82 -21.97 -9.77
N GLY A 226 -2.28 -21.08 -10.61
CA GLY A 226 -2.76 -20.74 -11.95
C GLY A 226 -4.05 -19.91 -11.96
N ALA A 227 -4.35 -19.31 -13.12
CA ALA A 227 -5.67 -18.78 -13.42
C ALA A 227 -6.04 -18.94 -14.89
N CYS A 228 -7.31 -19.28 -15.12
CA CYS A 228 -7.89 -19.29 -16.45
C CYS A 228 -8.16 -17.88 -16.95
N LEU A 229 -7.47 -17.50 -18.01
CA LEU A 229 -7.59 -16.19 -18.67
C LEU A 229 -7.88 -16.38 -20.17
N ILE A 230 -8.30 -15.32 -20.85
CA ILE A 230 -8.43 -15.33 -22.33
C ILE A 230 -7.31 -14.46 -22.90
N PRO A 231 -6.44 -14.97 -23.80
CA PRO A 231 -5.40 -14.14 -24.41
C PRO A 231 -6.03 -13.06 -25.32
N GLU A 232 -5.32 -11.96 -25.50
CA GLU A 232 -5.65 -10.93 -26.48
C GLU A 232 -4.70 -11.06 -27.70
N PRO A 233 -5.23 -11.24 -28.93
CA PRO A 233 -6.65 -11.35 -29.29
C PRO A 233 -7.28 -12.69 -28.86
N PRO A 234 -8.60 -12.75 -28.59
CA PRO A 234 -9.26 -14.00 -28.21
C PRO A 234 -9.21 -15.04 -29.34
N PRO A 235 -8.88 -16.32 -29.08
CA PRO A 235 -8.66 -17.33 -30.12
C PRO A 235 -9.85 -17.55 -31.06
N ASN A 236 -11.07 -17.35 -30.55
CA ASN A 236 -12.32 -17.48 -31.32
C ASN A 236 -13.04 -16.13 -31.50
N GLY A 237 -12.35 -15.02 -31.26
CA GLY A 237 -12.96 -13.67 -31.23
C GLY A 237 -13.98 -13.46 -30.11
N CYS A 238 -14.16 -14.42 -29.20
CA CYS A 238 -15.10 -14.36 -28.10
C CYS A 238 -14.48 -13.72 -26.87
N ARG A 239 -15.06 -12.60 -26.40
CA ARG A 239 -14.73 -11.97 -25.13
C ARG A 239 -15.80 -12.31 -24.09
N GLN A 240 -15.38 -12.91 -22.98
CA GLN A 240 -16.30 -13.33 -21.92
C GLN A 240 -16.94 -12.12 -21.25
N LYS A 241 -18.25 -12.18 -21.02
CA LYS A 241 -18.98 -11.18 -20.23
C LYS A 241 -18.35 -10.95 -18.86
N GLY A 242 -18.27 -9.68 -18.44
CA GLY A 242 -17.68 -9.34 -17.14
C GLY A 242 -16.18 -9.55 -17.09
N SER A 243 -15.50 -9.33 -18.22
CA SER A 243 -14.04 -9.35 -18.31
C SER A 243 -13.45 -7.95 -18.54
N VAL A 244 -12.24 -7.74 -18.02
CA VAL A 244 -11.44 -6.54 -18.24
C VAL A 244 -10.06 -6.91 -18.76
N LEU A 245 -9.44 -6.04 -19.56
CA LEU A 245 -8.16 -6.30 -20.19
C LEU A 245 -7.01 -5.89 -19.27
N LEU A 246 -6.13 -6.84 -18.96
CA LEU A 246 -4.87 -6.63 -18.28
C LEU A 246 -3.73 -6.70 -19.30
N ARG A 247 -2.96 -5.61 -19.42
CA ARG A 247 -1.80 -5.53 -20.33
C ARG A 247 -0.50 -5.66 -19.53
N SER A 248 0.50 -6.30 -20.14
CA SER A 248 1.87 -6.22 -19.63
C SER A 248 2.38 -4.79 -19.73
N PRO A 249 3.07 -4.24 -18.71
CA PRO A 249 3.67 -2.91 -18.78
C PRO A 249 4.83 -2.83 -19.77
N ALA A 250 5.56 -3.94 -20.01
CA ALA A 250 6.57 -4.05 -21.06
C ALA A 250 6.99 -5.52 -21.30
N PRO A 251 7.20 -5.96 -22.55
CA PRO A 251 6.68 -5.37 -23.77
C PRO A 251 5.14 -5.45 -23.78
N GLU A 252 4.46 -4.41 -24.31
CA GLU A 252 2.99 -4.28 -24.32
C GLU A 252 2.25 -5.30 -25.23
N THR A 253 2.96 -6.27 -25.79
CA THR A 253 2.43 -7.21 -26.79
C THR A 253 1.57 -8.32 -26.18
N THR A 254 1.72 -8.57 -24.88
CA THR A 254 0.98 -9.63 -24.19
C THR A 254 -0.09 -9.00 -23.30
N ALA A 255 -1.34 -9.40 -23.53
CA ALA A 255 -2.47 -9.00 -22.71
C ALA A 255 -3.45 -10.16 -22.54
N TYR A 256 -4.19 -10.12 -21.44
CA TYR A 256 -5.19 -11.12 -21.10
C TYR A 256 -6.47 -10.45 -20.61
N TRP A 257 -7.61 -11.00 -21.01
CA TRP A 257 -8.89 -10.71 -20.36
C TRP A 257 -8.99 -11.50 -19.07
N ILE A 258 -9.21 -10.78 -17.98
CA ILE A 258 -9.35 -11.31 -16.62
C ILE A 258 -10.76 -11.04 -16.11
N LYS A 259 -11.15 -11.73 -15.04
CA LYS A 259 -12.43 -11.51 -14.36
C LYS A 259 -12.50 -10.07 -13.83
N ALA A 260 -13.54 -9.32 -14.20
CA ALA A 260 -13.80 -7.99 -13.69
C ALA A 260 -14.36 -8.05 -12.26
N CYS A 261 -14.21 -6.95 -11.52
CA CYS A 261 -14.69 -6.81 -10.16
C CYS A 261 -15.05 -5.36 -9.81
N THR A 262 -15.81 -5.22 -8.74
CA THR A 262 -16.08 -3.95 -8.04
C THR A 262 -15.49 -4.01 -6.63
N VAL A 263 -15.64 -5.15 -5.97
CA VAL A 263 -15.09 -5.41 -4.63
C VAL A 263 -14.29 -6.71 -4.62
N THR A 264 -13.46 -6.92 -3.60
CA THR A 264 -12.58 -8.10 -3.50
C THR A 264 -13.36 -9.41 -3.47
N GLU A 265 -14.54 -9.40 -2.86
CA GLU A 265 -15.44 -10.56 -2.75
C GLU A 265 -15.90 -11.06 -4.13
N ASP A 266 -16.02 -10.16 -5.11
CA ASP A 266 -16.39 -10.52 -6.49
C ASP A 266 -15.40 -11.52 -7.10
N CYS A 267 -14.14 -11.50 -6.65
CA CYS A 267 -13.11 -12.38 -7.17
C CYS A 267 -13.38 -13.86 -6.86
N GLY A 268 -14.07 -14.17 -5.75
CA GLY A 268 -14.47 -15.53 -5.41
C GLY A 268 -13.30 -16.51 -5.22
N ARG A 269 -12.09 -16.00 -5.01
CA ARG A 269 -10.89 -16.75 -4.64
C ARG A 269 -10.33 -16.17 -3.35
N LEU A 270 -9.78 -17.04 -2.52
CA LEU A 270 -9.08 -16.64 -1.31
C LEU A 270 -7.80 -15.86 -1.66
N HIS A 271 -7.25 -15.18 -0.66
CA HIS A 271 -5.96 -14.48 -0.72
C HIS A 271 -4.88 -15.30 -1.46
N PRO A 272 -4.06 -14.69 -2.34
CA PRO A 272 -3.80 -13.25 -2.48
C PRO A 272 -4.67 -12.52 -3.52
N TYR A 273 -5.79 -13.11 -3.95
CA TYR A 273 -6.67 -12.50 -4.96
C TYR A 273 -7.50 -11.37 -4.37
N GLN A 274 -7.39 -10.18 -4.96
CA GLN A 274 -8.20 -9.02 -4.62
C GLN A 274 -8.67 -8.27 -5.86
N CYS A 275 -9.64 -7.39 -5.67
CA CYS A 275 -10.06 -6.50 -6.74
C CYS A 275 -9.07 -5.34 -6.86
N ASP A 276 -8.26 -5.36 -7.93
CA ASP A 276 -7.39 -4.23 -8.25
C ASP A 276 -8.26 -3.09 -8.78
N GLN A 277 -8.42 -2.04 -7.95
CA GLN A 277 -9.34 -0.94 -8.25
C GLN A 277 -8.90 -0.07 -9.43
N GLN A 278 -7.62 -0.11 -9.84
CA GLN A 278 -7.15 0.63 -11.01
C GLN A 278 -7.76 0.05 -12.29
N ILE A 279 -7.70 -1.27 -12.42
CA ILE A 279 -8.14 -1.97 -13.63
C ILE A 279 -9.51 -2.62 -13.47
N ARG A 280 -10.10 -2.58 -12.27
CA ARG A 280 -11.34 -3.27 -11.89
C ARG A 280 -11.32 -4.75 -12.26
N GLY A 281 -10.21 -5.41 -11.96
CA GLY A 281 -9.96 -6.81 -12.32
C GLY A 281 -9.35 -7.61 -11.17
N CYS A 282 -9.71 -8.88 -11.09
CA CYS A 282 -9.25 -9.78 -10.05
C CYS A 282 -7.81 -10.25 -10.31
N ARG A 283 -6.91 -9.92 -9.39
CA ARG A 283 -5.48 -10.24 -9.49
C ARG A 283 -4.90 -10.67 -8.15
N PRO A 284 -3.79 -11.44 -8.17
CA PRO A 284 -3.02 -11.77 -6.97
C PRO A 284 -2.19 -10.55 -6.51
N SER A 285 -2.84 -9.41 -6.25
CA SER A 285 -2.18 -8.14 -5.89
C SER A 285 -2.29 -7.78 -4.41
N ALA A 286 -2.82 -8.69 -3.58
CA ALA A 286 -2.98 -8.45 -2.14
C ALA A 286 -1.67 -8.50 -1.35
N GLU A 287 -0.57 -8.93 -1.98
CA GLU A 287 0.78 -8.86 -1.40
C GLU A 287 1.55 -7.67 -1.94
N VAL A 288 2.08 -6.85 -1.03
CA VAL A 288 2.94 -5.73 -1.33
C VAL A 288 4.35 -6.22 -1.61
N VAL A 289 4.91 -5.86 -2.77
CA VAL A 289 6.32 -6.10 -3.06
C VAL A 289 7.09 -4.80 -2.86
N VAL A 290 8.03 -4.79 -1.92
CA VAL A 290 8.97 -3.68 -1.72
C VAL A 290 10.29 -4.05 -2.41
N ASP A 291 10.62 -3.32 -3.47
CA ASP A 291 11.83 -3.54 -4.25
C ASP A 291 12.92 -2.57 -3.78
N VAL A 292 14.02 -3.14 -3.27
CA VAL A 292 15.17 -2.42 -2.75
C VAL A 292 16.36 -2.65 -3.67
N ASN A 293 16.75 -1.60 -4.37
CA ASN A 293 17.82 -1.66 -5.37
C ASN A 293 18.79 -0.48 -5.30
N GLY A 294 18.62 0.42 -4.33
CA GLY A 294 19.52 1.55 -4.04
C GLY A 294 19.64 2.60 -5.15
N ARG A 295 18.83 2.52 -6.22
CA ARG A 295 19.04 3.31 -7.46
C ARG A 295 17.80 4.10 -7.90
N GLU A 296 16.65 3.80 -7.32
CA GLU A 296 15.33 4.33 -7.65
C GLU A 296 14.92 5.66 -6.95
N PRO A 297 14.76 6.86 -7.55
CA PRO A 297 13.83 7.83 -6.96
C PRO A 297 12.43 7.21 -6.85
N ALA A 298 11.57 7.75 -5.98
CA ALA A 298 10.18 7.30 -5.90
C ALA A 298 9.52 7.43 -7.28
N ARG A 299 9.22 6.31 -7.93
CA ARG A 299 8.51 6.29 -9.21
C ARG A 299 7.18 7.02 -9.07
N SER A 300 6.74 7.77 -10.07
CA SER A 300 5.41 8.38 -10.05
C SER A 300 4.33 7.33 -9.73
N PHE A 301 3.28 7.69 -8.98
CA PHE A 301 2.11 6.82 -8.86
C PHE A 301 1.33 6.73 -10.17
N CYS A 302 1.63 7.62 -11.10
CA CYS A 302 0.94 7.80 -12.37
C CYS A 302 1.91 7.72 -13.54
N VAL A 303 1.52 7.05 -14.61
CA VAL A 303 2.09 7.30 -15.94
C VAL A 303 1.08 8.09 -16.76
N GLU A 304 1.53 9.16 -17.43
CA GLU A 304 0.73 9.80 -18.46
C GLU A 304 0.60 8.85 -19.66
N GLN A 305 -0.58 8.74 -20.25
CA GLN A 305 -0.76 7.92 -21.45
C GLN A 305 0.16 8.44 -22.57
N GLY A 306 1.09 7.59 -23.04
CA GLY A 306 2.04 7.91 -24.11
C GLY A 306 3.42 8.39 -23.65
N ALA A 307 3.67 8.50 -22.34
CA ALA A 307 5.03 8.70 -21.83
C ALA A 307 5.78 7.35 -21.84
N PRO A 308 7.03 7.29 -22.33
CA PRO A 308 7.84 6.08 -22.19
C PRO A 308 8.02 5.76 -20.70
N PRO A 309 8.06 4.47 -20.31
CA PRO A 309 8.42 4.09 -18.95
C PRO A 309 9.82 4.64 -18.65
N GLN A 310 9.91 5.50 -17.64
CA GLN A 310 11.19 5.93 -17.07
C GLN A 310 11.64 4.95 -16.01
#